data_AF-A0A371FGY4-F1
#
_entry.id   AF-A0A371FGY4-F1
#
_cell.length_a   1.000
_cell.length_b   1.000
_cell.length_c   1.000
_cell.angle_alpha   90.00
_cell.angle_beta   90.00
_cell.angle_gamma   90.00
#
_symmetry.space_group_name_H-M   'P 1'
#
loop_
_entity.id
_entity.type
_entity.pdbx_description
1 polymer ?
#
loop_
_entity_poly.entity_id
_entity_poly.type
_entity_poly.pdbx_seq_one_letter_code
_entity_poly.pdbx_strand_id
1 'polypeptide(L)'
;MILRDDGDVDNESSHEETSTSGSEGYYSDEVMLVEKLEFPNIPHPRPYKLQWLSEKGEIIVNKQVNVELTLGKYKDEILYGVVPMEATHILLGRL
;
A
#
# COMPACT_ATOMS: atom_id res chain seq x y z
N MET A 1 13.09 7.61 -28.42
CA MET A 1 14.21 8.01 -29.29
C MET A 1 13.65 8.39 -30.63
N ILE A 2 13.68 9.68 -30.99
CA ILE A 2 13.39 10.14 -32.34
C ILE A 2 14.72 10.60 -32.90
N LEU A 3 15.22 9.92 -33.93
CA LEU A 3 16.45 10.29 -34.64
C LEU A 3 16.09 11.32 -35.72
N ARG A 4 16.92 12.35 -35.88
CA ARG A 4 16.95 13.23 -37.06
C ARG A 4 18.38 13.33 -37.57
N ASP A 5 18.52 13.59 -38.86
CA ASP A 5 19.68 13.24 -39.71
C ASP A 5 20.93 14.12 -39.56
N ASP A 6 20.94 15.13 -38.69
CA ASP A 6 22.00 16.16 -38.67
C ASP A 6 22.93 16.14 -37.44
N GLY A 7 23.00 15.01 -36.71
CA GLY A 7 24.14 14.70 -35.83
C GLY A 7 24.37 15.57 -34.57
N ASP A 8 23.54 16.57 -34.29
CA ASP A 8 23.59 17.35 -33.03
C ASP A 8 22.59 16.82 -31.99
N VAL A 9 23.06 16.68 -30.75
CA VAL A 9 22.29 16.23 -29.58
C VAL A 9 21.89 17.46 -28.77
N ASP A 10 20.66 17.95 -28.96
CA ASP A 10 20.04 18.88 -28.03
C ASP A 10 19.41 18.09 -26.88
N ASN A 11 19.99 18.24 -25.68
CA ASN A 11 19.42 17.73 -24.44
C ASN A 11 18.46 18.77 -23.86
N GLU A 12 17.27 18.89 -24.42
CA GLU A 12 16.17 19.60 -23.79
C GLU A 12 15.00 18.64 -23.57
N SER A 13 15.02 17.98 -22.41
CA SER A 13 13.81 17.44 -21.80
C SER A 13 13.55 18.26 -20.55
N SER A 14 12.59 19.16 -20.67
CA SER A 14 12.06 19.96 -19.57
C SER A 14 11.35 19.02 -18.58
N HIS A 15 12.08 18.53 -17.59
CA HIS A 15 11.48 17.94 -16.41
C HIS A 15 11.23 19.07 -15.40
N GLU A 16 9.96 19.29 -15.08
CA GLU A 16 9.52 20.23 -14.06
C GLU A 16 10.06 19.79 -12.69
N GLU A 17 11.04 20.53 -12.18
CA GLU A 17 11.52 20.42 -10.79
C GLU A 17 10.41 20.93 -9.85
N THR A 18 9.55 20.04 -9.37
CA THR A 18 8.66 20.31 -8.24
C THR A 18 9.38 19.95 -6.95
N SER A 19 9.89 20.97 -6.25
CA SER A 19 10.38 20.84 -4.88
C SER A 19 9.23 20.44 -3.95
N THR A 20 9.03 19.14 -3.72
CA THR A 20 8.18 18.66 -2.64
C THR A 20 9.06 18.29 -1.45
N SER A 21 8.87 19.04 -0.36
CA SER A 21 9.56 18.83 0.91
C SER A 21 9.20 17.47 1.51
N GLY A 22 10.22 16.75 1.94
CA GLY A 22 10.21 15.72 2.99
C GLY A 22 8.97 14.82 3.12
N SER A 23 9.09 13.59 2.67
CA SER A 23 8.80 12.42 3.52
C SER A 23 9.46 11.19 2.92
N GLU A 24 10.26 10.47 3.71
CA GLU A 24 10.68 9.12 3.39
C GLU A 24 9.44 8.23 3.44
N GLY A 25 8.86 7.93 2.28
CA GLY A 25 7.76 7.00 2.14
C GLY A 25 8.00 6.15 0.90
N TYR A 26 8.45 4.91 1.08
CA TYR A 26 8.40 3.91 0.02
C TYR A 26 6.93 3.56 -0.24
N TYR A 27 6.25 4.38 -1.05
CA TYR A 27 4.98 4.03 -1.68
C TYR A 27 5.31 3.32 -2.99
N SER A 28 5.36 1.99 -2.94
CA SER A 28 5.23 1.19 -4.15
C SER A 28 3.77 1.27 -4.60
N ASP A 29 3.54 1.48 -5.90
CA ASP A 29 2.23 1.55 -6.59
C ASP A 29 1.46 0.21 -6.56
N GLU A 30 1.33 -0.41 -5.39
CA GLU A 30 0.49 -1.57 -5.18
C GLU A 30 -0.84 -1.14 -4.59
N VAL A 31 -1.88 -1.21 -5.43
CA VAL A 31 -3.25 -0.94 -5.01
C VAL A 31 -3.62 -1.93 -3.93
N MET A 32 -3.86 -1.43 -2.71
CA MET A 32 -4.26 -2.29 -1.61
C MET A 32 -5.62 -2.92 -1.93
N LEU A 33 -5.80 -4.20 -1.63
CA LEU A 33 -7.07 -4.91 -1.86
C LEU A 33 -8.26 -4.17 -1.22
N VAL A 34 -8.03 -3.52 -0.07
CA VAL A 34 -9.03 -2.70 0.61
C VAL A 34 -9.47 -1.48 -0.19
N GLU A 35 -8.58 -0.88 -0.98
CA GLU A 35 -8.90 0.23 -1.88
C GLU A 35 -9.66 -0.27 -3.09
N LYS A 36 -9.24 -1.41 -3.66
CA LYS A 36 -9.89 -2.02 -4.83
C LYS A 36 -11.31 -2.52 -4.55
N LEU A 37 -11.57 -3.01 -3.34
CA LEU A 37 -12.89 -3.47 -2.91
C LEU A 37 -13.72 -2.36 -2.23
N GLU A 38 -13.21 -1.12 -2.24
CA GLU A 38 -13.86 0.07 -1.69
C GLU A 38 -14.30 -0.12 -0.22
N PHE A 39 -13.50 -0.87 0.54
CA PHE A 39 -13.79 -1.07 1.94
C PHE A 39 -13.60 0.24 2.73
N PRO A 40 -14.51 0.54 3.69
CA PRO A 40 -14.36 1.70 4.54
C PRO A 40 -13.12 1.54 5.43
N ASN A 41 -12.14 2.42 5.21
CA ASN A 41 -10.93 2.45 6.02
C ASN A 41 -11.20 3.22 7.32
N ILE A 42 -11.03 2.55 8.45
CA ILE A 42 -11.20 3.11 9.78
C ILE A 42 -9.80 3.32 10.39
N PRO A 43 -9.49 4.48 10.98
CA PRO A 43 -8.24 4.65 11.73
C PRO A 43 -8.14 3.64 12.87
N HIS A 44 -6.98 2.99 13.01
CA HIS A 44 -6.75 2.07 14.11
C HIS A 44 -6.58 2.86 15.42
N PRO A 45 -7.33 2.56 16.50
CA PRO A 45 -7.34 3.35 17.73
C PRO A 45 -5.99 3.36 18.45
N ARG A 46 -5.14 2.36 18.21
CA ARG A 46 -3.79 2.24 18.75
C ARG A 46 -2.83 1.69 17.69
N PRO A 47 -2.28 2.52 16.80
CA PRO A 47 -1.37 2.04 15.77
C PRO A 47 -0.19 1.28 16.38
N TYR A 48 0.23 0.20 15.72
CA TYR A 48 1.31 -0.65 16.21
C TYR A 48 2.22 -1.11 15.07
N LYS A 49 3.39 -1.62 15.44
CA LYS A 49 4.46 -2.04 14.53
C LYS A 49 4.52 -3.57 14.46
N LEU A 50 4.66 -4.09 13.25
CA LEU A 50 4.83 -5.50 12.92
C LEU A 50 6.22 -5.71 12.32
N GLN A 51 7.23 -5.82 13.18
CA GLN A 51 8.62 -6.04 12.74
C GLN A 51 8.85 -7.45 12.21
N TRP A 52 8.10 -8.45 12.68
CA TRP A 52 8.28 -9.85 12.26
C TRP A 52 7.72 -10.14 10.86
N LEU A 53 6.93 -9.22 10.29
CA LEU A 53 6.23 -9.43 9.02
C LEU A 53 7.05 -9.00 7.79
N SER A 54 8.17 -8.28 7.98
CA SER A 54 9.04 -7.84 6.89
C SER A 54 10.50 -7.79 7.33
N GLU A 55 11.38 -8.33 6.49
CA GLU A 55 12.84 -8.24 6.68
C GLU A 55 13.39 -6.88 6.23
N LYS A 56 12.63 -6.14 5.40
CA LYS A 56 13.05 -4.87 4.78
C LYS A 56 12.76 -3.65 5.65
N GLY A 57 12.01 -3.80 6.74
CA GLY A 57 11.65 -2.69 7.63
C GLY A 57 10.40 -2.96 8.46
N GLU A 58 10.09 -2.02 9.35
CA GLU A 58 8.91 -2.11 10.20
C GLU A 58 7.63 -1.83 9.40
N ILE A 59 6.66 -2.76 9.46
CA ILE A 59 5.31 -2.53 8.94
C ILE A 59 4.47 -1.86 10.02
N ILE A 60 3.78 -0.76 9.71
CA ILE A 60 2.89 -0.06 10.64
C ILE A 60 1.45 -0.40 10.29
N VAL A 61 0.70 -0.90 11.28
CA VAL A 61 -0.75 -1.05 11.21
C VAL A 61 -1.39 0.18 11.83
N ASN A 62 -1.92 1.07 11.00
CA ASN A 62 -2.58 2.31 11.41
C ASN A 62 -4.03 2.45 10.90
N LYS A 63 -4.46 1.52 10.04
CA LYS A 63 -5.80 1.43 9.48
C LYS A 63 -6.38 0.06 9.77
N GLN A 64 -7.70 -0.02 9.83
CA GLN A 64 -8.46 -1.25 10.01
C GLN A 64 -9.74 -1.21 9.18
N VAL A 65 -10.31 -2.38 8.93
CA VAL A 65 -11.48 -2.57 8.09
C VAL A 65 -12.39 -3.64 8.70
N ASN A 66 -13.71 -3.44 8.64
CA ASN A 66 -14.67 -4.49 8.92
C ASN A 66 -14.85 -5.36 7.67
N VAL A 67 -14.61 -6.66 7.81
CA VAL A 67 -14.82 -7.63 6.75
C VAL A 67 -15.78 -8.69 7.24
N GLU A 68 -16.85 -8.88 6.48
CA GLU A 68 -17.81 -9.95 6.70
C GLU A 68 -17.24 -11.25 6.11
N LEU A 69 -16.91 -12.21 6.97
CA LEU A 69 -16.41 -13.52 6.60
C LEU A 69 -17.57 -14.53 6.61
N THR A 70 -17.80 -15.16 5.47
CA THR A 70 -18.77 -16.26 5.36
C THR A 70 -18.07 -17.57 5.00
N LEU A 71 -18.18 -18.58 5.86
CA LEU A 71 -17.63 -19.93 5.67
C LEU A 71 -18.75 -20.96 5.77
N GLY A 72 -19.34 -21.34 4.64
CA GLY A 72 -20.51 -22.22 4.60
C GLY A 72 -21.70 -21.58 5.33
N LYS A 73 -22.08 -22.13 6.50
CA LYS A 73 -23.14 -21.58 7.35
C LYS A 73 -22.64 -20.57 8.38
N TYR A 74 -21.32 -20.46 8.57
CA TYR A 74 -20.74 -19.51 9.49
C TYR A 74 -20.70 -18.14 8.84
N LYS A 75 -21.14 -17.13 9.58
CA LYS A 75 -21.15 -15.74 9.18
C LYS A 75 -20.69 -14.91 10.36
N ASP A 76 -19.63 -14.13 10.16
CA ASP A 76 -19.07 -13.27 11.19
C ASP A 76 -18.58 -11.96 10.58
N GLU A 77 -18.60 -10.88 11.36
CA GLU A 77 -18.03 -9.59 10.98
C GLU A 77 -16.81 -9.34 11.87
N ILE A 78 -15.64 -9.32 11.26
CA ILE A 78 -14.37 -9.26 11.99
C ILE A 78 -13.63 -7.99 11.56
N LEU A 79 -13.03 -7.33 12.55
CA LEU A 79 -12.18 -6.17 12.36
C LEU A 79 -10.73 -6.61 12.07
N TYR A 80 -10.21 -6.20 10.91
CA TYR A 80 -8.86 -6.55 10.46
C TYR A 80 -7.97 -5.32 10.37
N GLY A 81 -6.71 -5.44 10.79
CA GLY A 81 -5.68 -4.45 10.53
C GLY A 81 -5.22 -4.49 9.08
N VAL A 82 -5.02 -3.32 8.47
CA VAL A 82 -4.53 -3.20 7.08
C VAL A 82 -3.01 -3.08 7.09
N VAL A 83 -2.34 -3.89 6.26
CA VAL A 83 -0.90 -3.86 6.02
C VAL A 83 -0.61 -3.72 4.53
N PRO A 84 0.38 -2.89 4.12
CA PRO A 84 0.87 -2.91 2.75
C PRO A 84 1.66 -4.21 2.53
N MET A 85 1.21 -5.05 1.60
CA MET A 85 1.84 -6.32 1.29
C MET A 85 1.68 -6.62 -0.21
N GLU A 86 2.75 -7.13 -0.84
CA GLU A 86 2.83 -7.43 -2.29
C GLU A 86 1.90 -8.56 -2.78
N ALA A 87 0.86 -8.93 -2.03
CA ALA A 87 -0.11 -9.93 -2.44
C ALA A 87 -1.42 -9.89 -1.63
N THR A 88 -2.50 -10.40 -2.23
CA THR A 88 -3.85 -10.53 -1.64
C THR A 88 -3.94 -11.67 -0.61
N HIS A 89 -3.17 -11.60 0.47
CA HIS A 89 -3.21 -12.59 1.54
C HIS A 89 -4.10 -12.13 2.70
N ILE A 90 -4.83 -13.06 3.31
CA ILE A 90 -5.57 -12.87 4.56
C ILE A 90 -4.86 -13.64 5.66
N LEU A 91 -4.42 -12.93 6.71
CA LEU A 91 -3.78 -13.53 7.88
C LEU A 91 -4.81 -13.69 9.01
N LEU A 92 -5.10 -14.94 9.38
CA LEU A 92 -6.00 -15.26 10.49
C LEU A 92 -5.17 -15.67 11.71
N GLY A 93 -5.22 -14.85 12.75
CA GLY A 93 -4.62 -15.14 14.05
C GLY A 93 -5.62 -15.81 14.99
N ARG A 94 -5.10 -16.50 16.02
CA ARG A 94 -5.89 -16.88 17.20
C ARG A 94 -5.75 -15.76 18.23
N LEU A 95 -6.87 -15.32 18.79
CA LEU A 95 -6.92 -14.49 20.00
C LEU A 95 -6.49 -15.29 21.23
#